data_AF-A0AAN6UWQ2-F1
#
_entry.id   AF-A0AAN6UWQ2-F1
#
_cell.length_a   1.000
_cell.length_b   1.000
_cell.length_c   1.000
_cell.angle_alpha   90.00
_cell.angle_beta   90.00
_cell.angle_gamma   90.00
#
_symmetry.space_group_name_H-M   'P 1'
#
loop_
_entity.id
_entity.type
_entity.pdbx_description
1 polymer ?
#
loop_
_entity_poly.entity_id
_entity_poly.type
_entity_poly.pdbx_seq_one_letter_code
_entity_poly.pdbx_strand_id
1 'polypeptide(L)'
;MFARHRIVAVLVALCVAFFIWAPTPGWLPARDTLSPRILNSTLGFQHIFAINLPERTDRRDAMVLAAALSELDVTLMDGVMGRDVPDKVLPGDPESREGRFNKGNKGSWRAHMDVLQRIVRENITSALILEDDADWDVRIKAQMQVFAQASRIFTQPNPSTHQPAADDPNLFLGNPQSSSSSPSLPLTNLPRNLIPHPHLTPYGDDWDVLWLGHCGTDFPGPSINPSFPGSPLRVTIADDPTVPSAAHLKPHPFALQDALADVYPAHTRVVHAASGTACTQAYAVSQQGARKLLWQFGLQTLTTGWDLMLRDWCDGFYPASEGAREDDFEDDAAGEQGRKHPMCVTVQPPLFSHHYGRGAASDIMAPGGGFVNREKEMTPYVRQSVRLNMERLVRGLAPREQWGEKSGE
;
A
#
# COMPACT_ATOMS: atom_id res chain seq x y z
N MET A 1 55.85 27.07 -12.72
CA MET A 1 54.94 26.75 -11.59
C MET A 1 53.59 27.46 -11.69
N PHE A 2 53.55 28.76 -12.01
CA PHE A 2 52.31 29.56 -12.07
C PHE A 2 51.22 29.12 -13.08
N ALA A 3 51.60 28.52 -14.23
CA ALA A 3 50.63 28.09 -15.24
C ALA A 3 49.78 26.87 -14.81
N ARG A 4 50.35 25.95 -14.02
CA ARG A 4 49.64 24.74 -13.55
C ARG A 4 48.54 25.10 -12.53
N HIS A 5 48.78 26.09 -11.67
CA HIS A 5 47.79 26.50 -10.67
C HIS A 5 46.58 27.21 -11.29
N ARG A 6 46.76 27.93 -12.41
CA ARG A 6 45.64 28.56 -13.14
C ARG A 6 44.76 27.54 -13.85
N ILE A 7 45.35 26.51 -14.44
CA ILE A 7 44.60 25.42 -15.09
C ILE A 7 43.77 24.64 -14.06
N VAL A 8 44.36 24.32 -12.90
CA VAL A 8 43.63 23.64 -11.82
C VAL A 8 42.48 24.51 -11.29
N ALA A 9 42.70 25.80 -11.11
CA ALA A 9 41.65 26.72 -10.65
C ALA A 9 40.48 26.82 -11.65
N VAL A 10 40.77 26.86 -12.95
CA VAL A 10 39.74 26.88 -14.01
C VAL A 10 38.98 25.55 -14.07
N LEU A 11 39.66 24.41 -13.95
CA LEU A 11 39.00 23.10 -13.93
C LEU A 11 38.12 22.92 -12.70
N VAL A 12 38.55 23.37 -11.53
CA VAL A 12 37.73 23.36 -10.31
C VAL A 12 36.53 24.28 -10.46
N ALA A 13 36.69 25.48 -11.02
CA ALA A 13 35.59 26.41 -11.26
C ALA A 13 34.57 25.84 -12.27
N LEU A 14 35.03 25.16 -13.32
CA LEU A 14 34.16 24.49 -14.30
C LEU A 14 33.45 23.27 -13.70
N CYS A 15 34.11 22.48 -12.85
CA CYS A 15 33.45 21.39 -12.12
C CYS A 15 32.41 21.91 -11.13
N VAL A 16 32.71 22.97 -10.38
CA VAL A 16 31.76 23.59 -9.45
C VAL A 16 30.58 24.19 -10.21
N ALA A 17 30.82 24.88 -11.33
CA ALA A 17 29.76 25.37 -12.20
C ALA A 17 28.93 24.22 -12.77
N PHE A 18 29.56 23.11 -13.19
CA PHE A 18 28.87 21.92 -13.66
C PHE A 18 28.05 21.24 -12.56
N PHE A 19 28.48 21.23 -11.29
CA PHE A 19 27.66 20.70 -10.20
C PHE A 19 26.53 21.64 -9.76
N ILE A 20 26.67 22.96 -9.96
CA ILE A 20 25.62 23.95 -9.65
C ILE A 20 24.59 24.05 -10.80
N TRP A 21 25.00 23.78 -12.05
CA TRP A 21 24.16 23.89 -13.26
C TRP A 21 23.84 22.56 -13.95
N ALA A 22 24.43 21.43 -13.53
CA ALA A 22 23.95 20.14 -13.97
C ALA A 22 22.52 20.00 -13.47
N PRO A 23 21.54 19.79 -14.35
CA PRO A 23 20.22 19.40 -13.91
C PRO A 23 20.40 18.12 -13.10
N THR A 24 20.15 18.20 -11.79
CA THR A 24 19.81 17.00 -11.03
C THR A 24 18.78 16.24 -11.85
N PRO A 25 18.90 14.91 -12.03
CA PRO A 25 17.84 14.13 -12.68
C PRO A 25 16.54 14.55 -12.02
N GLY A 26 15.71 15.25 -12.80
CA GLY A 26 14.59 15.98 -12.26
C GLY A 26 13.70 14.98 -11.57
N TRP A 27 13.65 15.03 -10.24
CA TRP A 27 12.44 14.62 -9.56
C TRP A 27 11.31 15.31 -10.29
N LEU A 28 10.34 14.53 -10.77
CA LEU A 28 9.06 15.08 -11.19
C LEU A 28 8.69 16.12 -10.13
N PRO A 29 8.47 17.39 -10.49
CA PRO A 29 7.93 18.32 -9.55
C PRO A 29 6.50 17.83 -9.31
N ALA A 30 6.34 16.97 -8.31
CA ALA A 30 5.12 16.89 -7.55
C ALA A 30 4.85 18.35 -7.16
N ARG A 31 3.95 18.99 -7.92
CA ARG A 31 3.71 20.44 -7.88
C ARG A 31 3.00 20.88 -6.60
N ASP A 32 2.81 19.96 -5.65
CA ASP A 32 2.57 20.24 -4.24
C ASP A 32 3.90 20.12 -3.48
N THR A 33 4.27 21.17 -2.78
CA THR A 33 5.36 21.19 -1.79
C THR A 33 5.37 19.90 -0.96
N LEU A 34 6.57 19.34 -0.72
CA LEU A 34 6.80 18.28 0.26
C LEU A 34 5.88 18.44 1.47
N SER A 35 4.94 17.51 1.66
CA SER A 35 3.93 17.63 2.71
C SER A 35 4.55 17.22 4.04
N PRO A 36 4.75 18.14 5.00
CA PRO A 36 5.33 17.79 6.29
C PRO A 36 4.49 16.77 7.04
N ARG A 37 3.18 16.69 6.73
CA ARG A 37 2.26 15.69 7.27
C ARG A 37 2.67 14.26 6.91
N ILE A 38 3.27 14.04 5.74
CA ILE A 38 3.66 12.71 5.25
C ILE A 38 5.12 12.39 5.59
N LEU A 39 5.99 13.41 5.60
CA LEU A 39 7.41 13.23 5.87
C LEU A 39 7.75 12.99 7.35
N ASN A 40 6.73 12.97 8.22
CA ASN A 40 6.87 12.66 9.64
C ASN A 40 7.24 11.17 9.86
N SER A 41 7.35 10.78 11.13
CA SER A 41 7.69 9.39 11.50
C SER A 41 6.54 8.39 11.32
N THR A 42 5.33 8.84 11.04
CA THR A 42 4.14 7.98 10.92
C THR A 42 3.59 7.93 9.50
N LEU A 43 4.33 8.48 8.52
CA LEU A 43 3.89 8.63 7.13
C LEU A 43 2.56 9.41 7.01
N GLY A 44 2.17 10.21 8.00
CA GLY A 44 0.90 10.91 8.02
C GLY A 44 -0.32 10.09 8.45
N PHE A 45 -0.11 8.86 8.90
CA PHE A 45 -1.07 8.14 9.75
C PHE A 45 -0.95 8.60 11.20
N GLN A 46 -1.91 8.24 12.06
CA GLN A 46 -1.75 8.48 13.49
C GLN A 46 -0.81 7.45 14.12
N HIS A 47 -0.86 6.18 13.68
CA HIS A 47 0.02 5.12 14.15
C HIS A 47 0.52 4.23 13.00
N ILE A 48 1.70 3.65 13.19
CA ILE A 48 2.16 2.48 12.42
C ILE A 48 2.25 1.31 13.39
N PHE A 49 1.56 0.21 13.10
CA PHE A 49 1.62 -1.05 13.83
C PHE A 49 2.37 -2.09 13.00
N ALA A 50 3.20 -2.91 13.65
CA ALA A 50 3.77 -4.10 13.04
C ALA A 50 3.39 -5.34 13.85
N ILE A 51 2.69 -6.28 13.23
CA ILE A 51 2.25 -7.54 13.85
C ILE A 51 3.40 -8.53 13.80
N ASN A 52 3.84 -9.00 14.96
CA ASN A 52 4.95 -9.94 15.09
C ASN A 52 4.71 -10.91 16.26
N LEU A 53 4.94 -12.21 16.03
CA LEU A 53 4.93 -13.20 17.11
C LEU A 53 5.97 -12.87 18.18
N PRO A 54 5.60 -12.76 19.48
CA PRO A 54 6.53 -12.41 20.55
C PRO A 54 7.81 -13.25 20.62
N GLU A 55 7.73 -14.53 20.25
CA GLU A 55 8.87 -15.44 20.18
C GLU A 55 9.85 -15.17 19.04
N ARG A 56 9.43 -14.47 17.97
CA ARG A 56 10.27 -14.10 16.81
C ARG A 56 11.03 -12.80 17.06
N THR A 57 11.84 -12.83 18.11
CA THR A 57 12.73 -11.72 18.53
C THR A 57 13.67 -11.27 17.43
N ASP A 58 14.14 -12.20 16.59
CA ASP A 58 14.95 -11.90 15.39
C ASP A 58 14.23 -10.97 14.40
N ARG A 59 12.93 -11.20 14.16
CA ARG A 59 12.11 -10.34 13.29
C ARG A 59 11.78 -9.01 13.97
N ARG A 60 11.61 -8.98 15.31
CA ARG A 60 11.45 -7.71 16.08
C ARG A 60 12.69 -6.84 15.94
N ASP A 61 13.87 -7.41 16.17
CA ASP A 61 15.14 -6.67 16.06
C ASP A 61 15.32 -6.08 14.66
N ALA A 62 15.01 -6.87 13.62
CA ALA A 62 15.05 -6.41 12.23
C ALA A 62 14.03 -5.28 11.96
N MET A 63 12.80 -5.40 12.45
CA MET A 63 11.75 -4.38 12.27
C MET A 63 12.10 -3.08 12.99
N VAL A 64 12.56 -3.16 14.25
CA VAL A 64 13.00 -2.01 15.04
C VAL A 64 14.14 -1.27 14.35
N LEU A 65 15.14 -2.01 13.86
CA LEU A 65 16.26 -1.41 13.14
C LEU A 65 15.83 -0.81 11.79
N ALA A 66 14.99 -1.51 11.02
CA ALA A 66 14.48 -1.00 9.74
C ALA A 66 13.66 0.30 9.93
N ALA A 67 12.81 0.34 10.96
CA ALA A 67 12.03 1.51 11.32
C ALA A 67 12.95 2.69 11.71
N ALA A 68 13.94 2.46 12.57
CA ALA A 68 14.90 3.49 12.98
C ALA A 68 15.70 4.05 11.79
N LEU A 69 16.19 3.18 10.90
CA LEU A 69 16.94 3.58 9.70
C LEU A 69 16.09 4.35 8.67
N SER A 70 14.77 4.22 8.75
CA SER A 70 13.80 4.92 7.89
C SER A 70 13.14 6.12 8.59
N GLU A 71 13.56 6.42 9.84
CA GLU A 71 12.95 7.42 10.70
C GLU A 71 11.43 7.23 10.84
N LEU A 72 11.00 5.98 11.05
CA LEU A 72 9.61 5.59 11.26
C LEU A 72 9.38 5.21 12.72
N ASP A 73 8.23 5.63 13.25
CA ASP A 73 7.73 5.27 14.57
C ASP A 73 6.76 4.09 14.44
N VAL A 74 7.26 2.90 14.73
CA VAL A 74 6.52 1.63 14.57
C VAL A 74 6.27 1.02 15.94
N THR A 75 5.00 0.83 16.27
CA THR A 75 4.58 0.13 17.49
C THR A 75 4.39 -1.36 17.19
N LEU A 76 5.10 -2.22 17.91
CA LEU A 76 4.91 -3.66 17.79
C LEU A 76 3.58 -4.09 18.41
N MET A 77 2.87 -4.97 17.71
CA MET A 77 1.66 -5.65 18.17
C MET A 77 1.93 -7.14 18.18
N ASP A 78 1.57 -7.80 19.29
CA ASP A 78 1.82 -9.23 19.44
C ASP A 78 0.95 -10.02 18.46
N GLY A 79 1.61 -10.84 17.63
CA GLY A 79 0.95 -11.86 16.84
C GLY A 79 0.40 -12.96 17.73
N VAL A 80 -0.59 -13.69 17.24
CA VAL A 80 -1.25 -14.76 18.00
C VAL A 80 -1.00 -16.09 17.31
N MET A 81 -0.53 -17.07 18.07
CA MET A 81 -0.40 -18.43 17.58
C MET A 81 -1.78 -19.06 17.44
N GLY A 82 -2.05 -19.71 16.31
CA GLY A 82 -3.36 -20.31 16.02
C GLY A 82 -3.86 -21.34 17.03
N ARG A 83 -2.93 -22.01 17.73
CA ARG A 83 -3.26 -22.96 18.80
C ARG A 83 -3.83 -22.28 20.05
N ASP A 84 -3.57 -20.99 20.22
CA ASP A 84 -3.96 -20.21 21.39
C ASP A 84 -5.28 -19.44 21.14
N VAL A 85 -5.91 -19.63 19.97
CA VAL A 85 -7.23 -19.07 19.61
C VAL A 85 -8.30 -20.15 19.80
N PRO A 86 -9.17 -20.07 20.83
CA PRO A 86 -10.20 -21.08 21.06
C PRO A 86 -11.33 -21.01 20.01
N ASP A 87 -11.84 -22.15 19.57
CA ASP A 87 -12.90 -22.21 18.54
C ASP A 87 -14.19 -21.48 18.93
N LYS A 88 -14.50 -21.41 20.23
CA LYS A 88 -15.66 -20.69 20.76
C LYS A 88 -15.67 -19.18 20.50
N VAL A 89 -14.53 -18.59 20.12
CA VAL A 89 -14.40 -17.15 19.87
C VAL A 89 -14.51 -16.78 18.38
N LEU A 90 -14.66 -17.77 17.50
CA LEU A 90 -14.69 -17.56 16.05
C LEU A 90 -16.09 -17.09 15.62
N PRO A 91 -16.23 -15.96 14.90
CA PRO A 91 -17.52 -15.35 14.55
C PRO A 91 -18.15 -15.91 13.28
N GLY A 92 -19.48 -16.06 13.27
CA GLY A 92 -20.20 -16.72 12.19
C GLY A 92 -20.32 -18.24 12.36
N ASP A 93 -20.99 -18.88 11.39
CA ASP A 93 -21.32 -20.30 11.42
C ASP A 93 -20.06 -21.19 11.36
N PRO A 94 -19.89 -22.17 12.26
CA PRO A 94 -18.85 -23.20 12.12
C PRO A 94 -18.79 -23.87 10.74
N GLU A 95 -19.93 -24.07 10.06
CA GLU A 95 -19.98 -24.69 8.73
C GLU A 95 -19.29 -23.84 7.66
N SER A 96 -19.26 -22.50 7.82
CA SER A 96 -18.61 -21.58 6.86
C SER A 96 -17.08 -21.73 6.80
N ARG A 97 -16.49 -22.57 7.66
CA ARG A 97 -15.04 -22.76 7.83
C ARG A 97 -14.56 -24.15 7.44
N GLU A 98 -15.48 -25.05 7.09
CA GLU A 98 -15.17 -26.47 6.94
C GLU A 98 -14.14 -26.69 5.81
N GLY A 99 -13.02 -27.35 6.13
CA GLY A 99 -11.95 -27.71 5.20
C GLY A 99 -11.00 -26.59 4.73
N ARG A 100 -11.21 -25.31 5.10
CA ARG A 100 -10.43 -24.17 4.55
C ARG A 100 -9.74 -23.28 5.59
N PHE A 101 -10.14 -23.36 6.86
CA PHE A 101 -9.63 -22.44 7.89
C PHE A 101 -8.66 -23.14 8.85
N ASN A 102 -7.37 -23.10 8.52
CA ASN A 102 -6.33 -23.79 9.31
C ASN A 102 -5.88 -22.96 10.54
N LYS A 103 -5.03 -23.57 11.39
CA LYS A 103 -4.51 -22.91 12.60
C LYS A 103 -3.78 -21.61 12.29
N GLY A 104 -2.98 -21.56 11.21
CA GLY A 104 -2.30 -20.35 10.79
C GLY A 104 -3.27 -19.19 10.54
N ASN A 105 -4.33 -19.45 9.77
CA ASN A 105 -5.38 -18.47 9.51
C ASN A 105 -6.06 -17.97 10.79
N LYS A 106 -6.28 -18.84 11.80
CA LYS A 106 -6.83 -18.43 13.10
C LYS A 106 -5.95 -17.40 13.80
N GLY A 107 -4.64 -17.67 13.85
CA GLY A 107 -3.67 -16.79 14.49
C GLY A 107 -3.54 -15.44 13.79
N SER A 108 -3.39 -15.48 12.47
CA SER A 108 -3.36 -14.28 11.62
C SER A 108 -4.62 -13.44 11.82
N TRP A 109 -5.82 -14.01 11.63
CA TRP A 109 -7.09 -13.31 11.83
C TRP A 109 -7.15 -12.64 13.21
N ARG A 110 -6.82 -13.37 14.28
CA ARG A 110 -6.90 -12.84 15.65
C ARG A 110 -5.96 -11.65 15.83
N ALA A 111 -4.72 -11.75 15.35
CA ALA A 111 -3.75 -10.67 15.45
C ALA A 111 -4.22 -9.39 14.73
N HIS A 112 -4.77 -9.51 13.51
CA HIS A 112 -5.34 -8.35 12.80
C HIS A 112 -6.57 -7.78 13.52
N MET A 113 -7.46 -8.63 14.05
CA MET A 113 -8.60 -8.18 14.85
C MET A 113 -8.17 -7.43 16.12
N ASP A 114 -7.07 -7.82 16.76
CA ASP A 114 -6.55 -7.13 17.96
C ASP A 114 -6.06 -5.71 17.62
N VAL A 115 -5.41 -5.53 16.47
CA VAL A 115 -5.04 -4.20 15.95
C VAL A 115 -6.27 -3.36 15.66
N LEU A 116 -7.27 -3.92 14.95
CA LEU A 116 -8.51 -3.19 14.67
C LEU A 116 -9.27 -2.81 15.94
N GLN A 117 -9.35 -3.72 16.93
CA GLN A 117 -9.94 -3.42 18.23
C GLN A 117 -9.22 -2.27 18.94
N ARG A 118 -7.89 -2.22 18.85
CA ARG A 118 -7.10 -1.12 19.40
C ARG A 118 -7.43 0.20 18.70
N ILE A 119 -7.48 0.20 17.36
CA ILE A 119 -7.85 1.39 16.58
C ILE A 119 -9.19 1.95 17.04
N VAL A 120 -10.20 1.10 17.20
CA VAL A 120 -11.53 1.53 17.63
C VAL A 120 -11.56 1.96 19.09
N ARG A 121 -10.95 1.18 20.00
CA ARG A 121 -10.96 1.44 21.45
C ARG A 121 -10.24 2.74 21.82
N GLU A 122 -9.11 3.00 21.16
CA GLU A 122 -8.28 4.19 21.41
C GLU A 122 -8.67 5.37 20.52
N ASN A 123 -9.73 5.22 19.70
CA ASN A 123 -10.19 6.22 18.75
C ASN A 123 -9.06 6.75 17.83
N ILE A 124 -8.25 5.83 17.31
CA ILE A 124 -7.17 6.12 16.37
C ILE A 124 -7.80 6.46 15.01
N THR A 125 -7.49 7.65 14.47
CA THR A 125 -8.08 8.16 13.22
C THR A 125 -7.66 7.34 12.01
N SER A 126 -6.41 6.90 11.97
CA SER A 126 -5.86 6.06 10.91
C SER A 126 -4.60 5.35 11.37
N ALA A 127 -4.41 4.11 10.92
CA ALA A 127 -3.21 3.36 11.22
C ALA A 127 -2.73 2.55 10.01
N LEU A 128 -1.42 2.54 9.79
CA LEU A 128 -0.75 1.60 8.89
C LEU A 128 -0.44 0.31 9.65
N ILE A 129 -0.77 -0.84 9.09
CA ILE A 129 -0.56 -2.16 9.67
C ILE A 129 0.44 -2.91 8.79
N LEU A 130 1.53 -3.38 9.37
CA LEU A 130 2.61 -4.11 8.72
C LEU A 130 2.68 -5.55 9.22
N GLU A 131 2.98 -6.49 8.33
CA GLU A 131 3.48 -7.81 8.70
C GLU A 131 4.96 -7.71 9.10
N ASP A 132 5.45 -8.62 9.95
CA ASP A 132 6.83 -8.58 10.45
C ASP A 132 7.92 -8.96 9.43
N ASP A 133 7.52 -9.47 8.26
CA ASP A 133 8.36 -9.65 7.08
C ASP A 133 8.13 -8.60 5.99
N ALA A 134 7.41 -7.52 6.29
CA ALA A 134 7.38 -6.36 5.42
C ALA A 134 8.74 -5.65 5.37
N ASP A 135 9.05 -5.13 4.19
CA ASP A 135 10.20 -4.29 3.89
C ASP A 135 9.87 -3.29 2.78
N TRP A 136 10.66 -2.24 2.66
CA TRP A 136 10.36 -1.09 1.82
C TRP A 136 11.61 -0.47 1.23
N ASP A 137 11.43 0.43 0.28
CA ASP A 137 12.52 1.22 -0.28
C ASP A 137 12.96 2.29 0.72
N VAL A 138 14.27 2.57 0.83
CA VAL A 138 14.81 3.67 1.65
C VAL A 138 14.16 5.03 1.35
N ARG A 139 13.52 5.17 0.17
CA ARG A 139 12.77 6.35 -0.27
C ARG A 139 11.26 6.29 0.09
N ILE A 140 10.83 5.48 1.05
CA ILE A 140 9.40 5.26 1.37
C ILE A 140 8.62 6.56 1.62
N LYS A 141 9.19 7.55 2.33
CA LYS A 141 8.51 8.84 2.58
C LYS A 141 8.16 9.58 1.28
N ALA A 142 9.04 9.52 0.29
CA ALA A 142 8.81 10.07 -1.03
C ALA A 142 7.71 9.32 -1.79
N GLN A 143 7.75 7.99 -1.75
CA GLN A 143 6.73 7.14 -2.40
C GLN A 143 5.34 7.39 -1.80
N MET A 144 5.25 7.47 -0.47
CA MET A 144 4.01 7.74 0.25
C MET A 144 3.44 9.13 -0.08
N GLN A 145 4.30 10.12 -0.37
CA GLN A 145 3.84 11.43 -0.81
C GLN A 145 3.21 11.39 -2.20
N VAL A 146 3.84 10.69 -3.14
CA VAL A 146 3.27 10.49 -4.49
C VAL A 146 1.95 9.73 -4.40
N PHE A 147 1.90 8.66 -3.61
CA PHE A 147 0.68 7.90 -3.36
C PHE A 147 -0.43 8.77 -2.78
N ALA A 148 -0.14 9.62 -1.79
CA ALA A 148 -1.13 10.52 -1.19
C ALA A 148 -1.73 11.51 -2.18
N GLN A 149 -0.95 12.01 -3.15
CA GLN A 149 -1.47 12.91 -4.19
C GLN A 149 -2.40 12.15 -5.14
N ALA A 150 -2.01 10.94 -5.53
CA ALA A 150 -2.78 10.09 -6.42
C ALA A 150 -4.07 9.55 -5.77
N SER A 151 -4.02 9.15 -4.51
CA SER A 151 -5.13 8.48 -3.82
C SER A 151 -6.34 9.41 -3.63
N ARG A 152 -6.11 10.72 -3.48
CA ARG A 152 -7.17 11.71 -3.21
C ARG A 152 -8.29 11.76 -4.23
N ILE A 153 -8.02 11.43 -5.50
CA ILE A 153 -9.10 11.40 -6.50
C ILE A 153 -10.15 10.32 -6.17
N PHE A 154 -9.75 9.24 -5.50
CA PHE A 154 -10.65 8.16 -5.08
C PHE A 154 -11.29 8.46 -3.72
N THR A 155 -10.58 9.15 -2.84
CA THR A 155 -10.90 9.22 -1.40
C THR A 155 -11.45 10.58 -0.94
N GLN A 156 -11.60 11.52 -1.88
CA GLN A 156 -12.23 12.82 -1.65
C GLN A 156 -13.52 12.95 -2.47
N PRO A 157 -14.58 13.55 -1.90
CA PRO A 157 -15.79 13.84 -2.63
C PRO A 157 -15.57 15.00 -3.59
N ASN A 158 -16.16 14.91 -4.78
CA ASN A 158 -16.31 16.01 -5.70
C ASN A 158 -17.20 17.09 -5.05
N PRO A 159 -16.80 18.37 -5.04
CA PRO A 159 -17.56 19.44 -4.39
C PRO A 159 -18.97 19.65 -4.96
N SER A 160 -19.22 19.24 -6.20
CA SER A 160 -20.50 19.45 -6.90
C SER A 160 -21.44 18.26 -6.74
N THR A 161 -20.92 17.03 -6.77
CA THR A 161 -21.72 15.81 -6.78
C THR A 161 -21.71 15.07 -5.45
N HIS A 162 -20.81 15.43 -4.52
CA HIS A 162 -20.54 14.73 -3.26
C HIS A 162 -20.16 13.24 -3.39
N GLN A 163 -19.96 12.74 -4.62
CA GLN A 163 -19.47 11.39 -4.93
C GLN A 163 -17.94 11.38 -5.06
N PRO A 164 -17.25 10.23 -5.01
CA PRO A 164 -15.81 10.18 -5.26
C PRO A 164 -15.46 10.89 -6.56
N ALA A 165 -14.41 11.72 -6.56
CA ALA A 165 -14.01 12.41 -7.79
C ALA A 165 -13.67 11.42 -8.92
N ALA A 166 -13.14 10.24 -8.58
CA ALA A 166 -12.84 9.13 -9.49
C ALA A 166 -14.06 8.55 -10.24
N ASP A 167 -15.28 8.79 -9.74
CA ASP A 167 -16.52 8.32 -10.37
C ASP A 167 -17.20 9.43 -11.21
N ASP A 168 -16.59 10.62 -11.30
CA ASP A 168 -17.15 11.71 -12.10
C ASP A 168 -17.04 11.36 -13.61
N PRO A 169 -18.16 11.23 -14.33
CA PRO A 169 -18.18 10.87 -15.74
C PRO A 169 -17.49 11.91 -16.63
N ASN A 170 -17.31 13.14 -16.15
CA ASN A 170 -16.67 14.23 -16.87
C ASN A 170 -15.14 14.21 -16.78
N LEU A 171 -14.53 13.33 -15.97
CA LEU A 171 -13.06 13.24 -15.82
C LEU A 171 -12.33 13.03 -17.15
N PHE A 172 -12.97 12.40 -18.13
CA PHE A 172 -12.38 12.06 -19.42
C PHE A 172 -12.89 12.91 -20.58
N LEU A 173 -13.82 13.84 -20.33
CA LEU A 173 -14.31 14.76 -21.36
C LEU A 173 -13.17 15.70 -21.79
N GLY A 174 -12.61 15.43 -22.97
CA GLY A 174 -11.54 16.23 -23.57
C GLY A 174 -10.17 15.54 -23.64
N ASN A 175 -10.04 14.27 -23.24
CA ASN A 175 -8.81 13.50 -23.42
C ASN A 175 -8.91 12.56 -24.65
N PRO A 176 -8.32 12.92 -25.80
CA PRO A 176 -8.42 12.12 -27.03
C PRO A 176 -7.66 10.78 -26.98
N GLN A 177 -6.95 10.46 -25.89
CA GLN A 177 -6.20 9.20 -25.71
C GLN A 177 -6.89 8.18 -24.79
N SER A 178 -8.04 8.47 -24.19
CA SER A 178 -8.74 7.48 -23.37
C SER A 178 -9.50 6.49 -24.28
N SER A 179 -8.96 5.29 -24.45
CA SER A 179 -9.79 4.16 -24.88
C SER A 179 -10.88 3.93 -23.84
N SER A 180 -12.11 3.70 -24.29
CA SER A 180 -13.31 3.62 -23.44
C SER A 180 -13.30 2.49 -22.40
N SER A 181 -12.31 1.59 -22.42
CA SER A 181 -12.25 0.41 -21.56
C SER A 181 -11.24 0.50 -20.40
N SER A 182 -10.30 1.46 -20.39
CA SER A 182 -9.29 1.57 -19.32
C SER A 182 -8.75 3.00 -19.19
N PRO A 183 -9.50 3.90 -18.55
CA PRO A 183 -9.09 5.29 -18.42
C PRO A 183 -7.83 5.44 -17.56
N SER A 184 -6.75 5.91 -18.18
CA SER A 184 -5.50 6.27 -17.49
C SER A 184 -5.31 7.79 -17.46
N LEU A 185 -4.98 8.32 -16.29
CA LEU A 185 -4.78 9.76 -16.06
C LEU A 185 -3.41 9.99 -15.39
N PRO A 186 -2.46 10.68 -16.03
CA PRO A 186 -1.21 11.04 -15.38
C PRO A 186 -1.45 11.87 -14.12
N LEU A 187 -0.68 11.61 -13.06
CA LEU A 187 -0.74 12.35 -11.79
C LEU A 187 -0.63 13.88 -12.00
N THR A 188 0.19 14.30 -12.95
CA THR A 188 0.40 15.70 -13.33
C THR A 188 -0.84 16.36 -13.93
N ASN A 189 -1.80 15.57 -14.40
CA ASN A 189 -3.01 16.01 -15.07
C ASN A 189 -4.26 15.89 -14.16
N LEU A 190 -4.11 15.58 -12.87
CA LEU A 190 -5.26 15.48 -11.97
C LEU A 190 -6.03 16.82 -11.85
N PRO A 191 -7.36 16.80 -11.94
CA PRO A 191 -8.18 18.01 -11.91
C PRO A 191 -8.34 18.52 -10.48
N ARG A 192 -7.45 19.44 -10.07
CA ARG A 192 -7.41 19.98 -8.70
C ARG A 192 -8.73 20.58 -8.21
N ASN A 193 -9.50 21.19 -9.10
CA ASN A 193 -10.79 21.80 -8.73
C ASN A 193 -11.85 20.76 -8.33
N LEU A 194 -11.68 19.50 -8.76
CA LEU A 194 -12.58 18.40 -8.41
C LEU A 194 -12.13 17.65 -7.15
N ILE A 195 -10.93 17.92 -6.64
CA ILE A 195 -10.32 17.19 -5.53
C ILE A 195 -10.06 18.20 -4.39
N PRO A 196 -10.98 18.32 -3.42
CA PRO A 196 -10.78 19.20 -2.28
C PRO A 196 -9.57 18.78 -1.44
N HIS A 197 -9.06 19.73 -0.66
CA HIS A 197 -7.94 19.48 0.24
C HIS A 197 -8.40 18.58 1.39
N PRO A 198 -7.66 17.50 1.70
CA PRO A 198 -8.10 16.56 2.72
C PRO A 198 -7.91 17.12 4.13
N HIS A 199 -8.91 16.91 4.98
CA HIS A 199 -8.96 17.43 6.34
C HIS A 199 -8.38 16.47 7.38
N LEU A 200 -8.69 15.17 7.27
CA LEU A 200 -8.37 14.14 8.27
C LEU A 200 -6.98 13.57 8.05
N THR A 201 -6.72 13.01 6.87
CA THR A 201 -5.45 12.34 6.54
C THR A 201 -4.89 12.89 5.24
N PRO A 202 -3.57 12.86 5.00
CA PRO A 202 -3.03 13.32 3.72
C PRO A 202 -3.49 12.47 2.52
N TYR A 203 -4.08 11.29 2.77
CA TYR A 203 -4.54 10.31 1.79
C TYR A 203 -5.99 10.48 1.37
N GLY A 204 -6.75 11.36 2.05
CA GLY A 204 -8.19 11.53 1.87
C GLY A 204 -8.96 11.43 3.18
N ASP A 205 -10.27 11.68 3.10
CA ASP A 205 -11.14 11.73 4.27
C ASP A 205 -12.14 10.58 4.32
N ASP A 206 -12.43 9.94 3.18
CA ASP A 206 -13.51 8.95 3.08
C ASP A 206 -13.04 7.61 2.50
N TRP A 207 -11.87 7.15 2.93
CA TRP A 207 -11.34 5.83 2.61
C TRP A 207 -11.51 4.86 3.78
N ASP A 208 -11.68 3.57 3.47
CA ASP A 208 -11.75 2.51 4.47
C ASP A 208 -10.41 1.77 4.58
N VAL A 209 -9.82 1.40 3.44
CA VAL A 209 -8.54 0.68 3.35
C VAL A 209 -7.63 1.29 2.28
N LEU A 210 -6.35 1.47 2.62
CA LEU A 210 -5.29 1.74 1.65
C LEU A 210 -4.38 0.52 1.60
N TRP A 211 -4.37 -0.22 0.50
CA TRP A 211 -3.58 -1.43 0.35
C TRP A 211 -2.22 -1.07 -0.25
N LEU A 212 -1.18 -1.05 0.59
CA LEU A 212 0.12 -0.48 0.23
C LEU A 212 1.21 -1.53 0.01
N GLY A 213 0.96 -2.75 0.48
CA GLY A 213 1.83 -3.90 0.34
C GLY A 213 1.02 -5.16 0.10
N HIS A 214 1.29 -5.80 -1.03
CA HIS A 214 0.56 -6.96 -1.54
C HIS A 214 1.48 -7.81 -2.40
N CYS A 215 1.09 -9.05 -2.66
CA CYS A 215 1.79 -9.95 -3.58
C CYS A 215 1.17 -9.97 -4.99
N GLY A 216 0.12 -9.18 -5.22
CA GLY A 216 -0.49 -9.00 -6.53
C GLY A 216 -1.86 -8.34 -6.40
N THR A 217 -2.28 -7.66 -7.45
CA THR A 217 -3.63 -7.11 -7.57
C THR A 217 -3.98 -7.01 -9.05
N ASP A 218 -5.26 -7.14 -9.35
CA ASP A 218 -5.79 -6.91 -10.68
C ASP A 218 -6.15 -5.43 -10.85
N PHE A 219 -6.24 -5.00 -12.09
CA PHE A 219 -6.89 -3.72 -12.38
C PHE A 219 -8.41 -3.86 -12.22
N PRO A 220 -9.10 -2.82 -11.72
CA PRO A 220 -10.55 -2.84 -11.52
C PRO A 220 -11.29 -3.09 -12.83
N GLY A 221 -12.36 -3.88 -12.74
CA GLY A 221 -13.17 -4.28 -13.88
C GLY A 221 -14.24 -5.32 -13.52
N PRO A 222 -15.19 -5.58 -14.43
CA PRO A 222 -16.34 -6.45 -14.17
C PRO A 222 -15.97 -7.94 -14.05
N SER A 223 -14.72 -8.32 -14.33
CA SER A 223 -14.26 -9.71 -14.26
C SER A 223 -14.15 -10.25 -12.84
N ILE A 224 -13.91 -9.38 -11.85
CA ILE A 224 -13.81 -9.78 -10.44
C ILE A 224 -15.21 -9.85 -9.83
N ASN A 225 -15.90 -8.71 -9.74
CA ASN A 225 -17.28 -8.64 -9.30
C ASN A 225 -18.11 -7.78 -10.29
N PRO A 226 -18.95 -8.39 -11.14
CA PRO A 226 -19.79 -7.65 -12.09
C PRO A 226 -20.75 -6.66 -11.43
N SER A 227 -21.17 -6.91 -10.19
CA SER A 227 -22.08 -6.05 -9.43
C SER A 227 -21.37 -4.88 -8.75
N PHE A 228 -20.04 -4.97 -8.59
CA PHE A 228 -19.21 -3.92 -8.02
C PHE A 228 -17.83 -3.91 -8.69
N PRO A 229 -17.71 -3.37 -9.93
CA PRO A 229 -16.46 -3.42 -10.69
C PRO A 229 -15.38 -2.45 -10.17
N GLY A 230 -15.71 -1.59 -9.19
CA GLY A 230 -14.88 -0.47 -8.76
C GLY A 230 -14.75 0.63 -9.81
N SER A 231 -14.11 1.74 -9.45
CA SER A 231 -13.75 2.79 -10.42
C SER A 231 -12.69 2.26 -11.38
N PRO A 232 -12.89 2.31 -12.71
CA PRO A 232 -11.90 1.84 -13.69
C PRO A 232 -10.73 2.81 -13.86
N LEU A 233 -10.74 3.96 -13.17
CA LEU A 233 -9.70 4.99 -13.24
C LEU A 233 -8.37 4.45 -12.74
N ARG A 234 -7.31 4.76 -13.51
CA ARG A 234 -5.92 4.47 -13.17
C ARG A 234 -5.12 5.76 -13.17
N VAL A 235 -4.58 6.15 -12.02
CA VAL A 235 -3.68 7.32 -11.92
C VAL A 235 -2.25 6.85 -12.16
N THR A 236 -1.61 7.36 -13.21
CA THR A 236 -0.27 6.93 -13.62
C THR A 236 0.81 7.90 -13.17
N ILE A 237 1.96 7.34 -12.77
CA ILE A 237 3.18 8.06 -12.44
C ILE A 237 4.29 7.42 -13.27
N ALA A 238 4.59 8.05 -14.41
CA ALA A 238 5.67 7.61 -15.29
C ALA A 238 7.05 7.94 -14.68
N ASP A 239 8.08 7.23 -15.13
CA ASP A 239 9.49 7.48 -14.79
C ASP A 239 9.77 7.54 -13.27
N ASP A 240 9.05 6.74 -12.47
CA ASP A 240 9.29 6.62 -11.04
C ASP A 240 10.62 5.88 -10.78
N PRO A 241 11.66 6.54 -10.24
CA PRO A 241 12.99 5.94 -10.04
C PRO A 241 13.02 4.88 -8.94
N THR A 242 11.90 4.65 -8.25
CA THR A 242 11.73 3.64 -7.22
C THR A 242 11.01 2.38 -7.71
N VAL A 243 10.43 2.43 -8.91
CA VAL A 243 9.85 1.27 -9.60
C VAL A 243 10.97 0.57 -10.38
N PRO A 244 11.13 -0.76 -10.31
CA PRO A 244 12.13 -1.48 -11.11
C PRO A 244 11.65 -1.70 -12.55
N SER A 245 12.50 -2.22 -13.44
CA SER A 245 12.06 -2.58 -14.79
C SER A 245 11.01 -3.70 -14.78
N ALA A 246 10.33 -3.85 -15.91
CA ALA A 246 9.30 -4.88 -16.14
C ALA A 246 9.75 -6.30 -15.71
N ALA A 247 11.02 -6.66 -15.94
CA ALA A 247 11.56 -7.99 -15.64
C ALA A 247 11.52 -8.35 -14.14
N HIS A 248 11.48 -7.34 -13.26
CA HIS A 248 11.48 -7.49 -11.81
C HIS A 248 10.11 -7.21 -11.16
N LEU A 249 9.07 -6.99 -11.96
CA LEU A 249 7.69 -6.83 -11.51
C LEU A 249 7.04 -8.20 -11.27
N LYS A 250 7.51 -8.89 -10.23
CA LYS A 250 7.01 -10.21 -9.79
C LYS A 250 7.05 -10.30 -8.27
N PRO A 251 6.05 -10.92 -7.62
CA PRO A 251 6.03 -11.08 -6.17
C PRO A 251 7.02 -12.13 -5.67
N HIS A 252 7.43 -13.08 -6.51
CA HIS A 252 8.54 -13.99 -6.25
C HIS A 252 9.09 -14.56 -7.57
N PRO A 253 10.29 -15.18 -7.59
CA PRO A 253 10.95 -15.60 -8.82
C PRO A 253 10.18 -16.56 -9.75
N PHE A 254 9.16 -17.24 -9.21
CA PHE A 254 8.36 -18.24 -9.92
C PHE A 254 6.93 -17.80 -10.18
N ALA A 255 6.56 -16.58 -9.74
CA ALA A 255 5.25 -16.03 -10.03
C ALA A 255 5.15 -15.60 -11.48
N LEU A 256 3.90 -15.51 -11.95
CA LEU A 256 3.59 -14.77 -13.16
C LEU A 256 4.02 -13.31 -13.00
N GLN A 257 4.30 -12.68 -14.14
CA GLN A 257 4.62 -11.26 -14.19
C GLN A 257 3.40 -10.45 -13.80
N ASP A 258 3.62 -9.39 -13.03
CA ASP A 258 2.57 -8.43 -12.69
C ASP A 258 2.02 -7.82 -13.99
N ALA A 259 0.69 -7.78 -14.13
CA ALA A 259 0.01 -7.26 -15.32
C ALA A 259 0.41 -5.81 -15.64
N LEU A 260 0.86 -5.05 -14.63
CA LEU A 260 1.44 -3.72 -14.81
C LEU A 260 2.55 -3.71 -15.88
N ALA A 261 3.39 -4.75 -15.91
CA ALA A 261 4.55 -4.84 -16.79
C ALA A 261 4.18 -4.97 -18.28
N ASP A 262 2.99 -5.50 -18.58
CA ASP A 262 2.51 -5.69 -19.95
C ASP A 262 1.74 -4.46 -20.45
N VAL A 263 1.18 -3.68 -19.54
CA VAL A 263 0.27 -2.56 -19.86
C VAL A 263 1.00 -1.22 -19.91
N TYR A 264 2.03 -1.02 -19.09
CA TYR A 264 2.72 0.26 -18.96
C TYR A 264 4.23 0.13 -19.24
N PRO A 265 4.87 1.22 -19.68
CA PRO A 265 6.33 1.27 -19.79
C PRO A 265 7.01 0.94 -18.45
N ALA A 266 8.27 0.47 -18.53
CA ALA A 266 9.12 0.31 -17.35
C ALA A 266 9.14 1.59 -16.49
N HIS A 267 9.38 1.42 -15.18
CA HIS A 267 9.39 2.55 -14.23
C HIS A 267 8.05 3.29 -14.09
N THR A 268 6.93 2.67 -14.43
CA THR A 268 5.59 3.25 -14.20
C THR A 268 4.98 2.73 -12.90
N ARG A 269 4.47 3.64 -12.06
CA ARG A 269 3.58 3.33 -10.94
C ARG A 269 2.15 3.69 -11.27
N VAL A 270 1.19 2.91 -10.77
CA VAL A 270 -0.23 3.12 -10.98
C VAL A 270 -0.98 3.03 -9.65
N VAL A 271 -1.87 3.98 -9.39
CA VAL A 271 -2.78 4.00 -8.23
C VAL A 271 -4.21 3.85 -8.73
N HIS A 272 -4.98 2.94 -8.14
CA HIS A 272 -6.34 2.60 -8.57
C HIS A 272 -7.15 1.99 -7.42
N ALA A 273 -8.45 1.77 -7.66
CA ALA A 273 -9.29 1.00 -6.74
C ALA A 273 -8.74 -0.42 -6.56
N ALA A 274 -8.71 -0.93 -5.33
CA ALA A 274 -8.29 -2.30 -5.06
C ALA A 274 -9.25 -3.28 -5.73
N SER A 275 -8.69 -4.33 -6.35
CA SER A 275 -9.46 -5.32 -7.10
C SER A 275 -8.68 -6.63 -7.13
N GLY A 276 -9.22 -7.71 -6.56
CA GLY A 276 -8.54 -9.01 -6.55
C GLY A 276 -7.21 -9.03 -5.78
N THR A 277 -6.94 -8.01 -4.94
CA THR A 277 -5.67 -7.83 -4.23
C THR A 277 -5.38 -8.97 -3.26
N ALA A 278 -4.14 -9.47 -3.19
CA ALA A 278 -3.76 -10.57 -2.32
C ALA A 278 -2.54 -10.25 -1.45
N CYS A 279 -2.44 -10.91 -0.28
CA CYS A 279 -1.47 -10.66 0.77
C CYS A 279 -1.60 -9.29 1.46
N THR A 280 -1.21 -9.21 2.74
CA THR A 280 -1.40 -8.02 3.59
C THR A 280 -0.09 -7.50 4.19
N GLN A 281 1.02 -7.57 3.45
CA GLN A 281 2.34 -7.08 3.93
C GLN A 281 2.25 -5.68 4.51
N ALA A 282 1.47 -4.80 3.86
CA ALA A 282 1.10 -3.53 4.45
C ALA A 282 -0.27 -3.06 3.97
N TYR A 283 -1.14 -2.66 4.90
CA TYR A 283 -2.37 -1.95 4.58
C TYR A 283 -2.70 -0.96 5.69
N ALA A 284 -3.25 0.19 5.32
CA ALA A 284 -3.76 1.15 6.28
C ALA A 284 -5.28 1.04 6.41
N VAL A 285 -5.79 1.34 7.60
CA VAL A 285 -7.22 1.36 7.89
C VAL A 285 -7.57 2.69 8.57
N SER A 286 -8.66 3.32 8.12
CA SER A 286 -9.23 4.48 8.79
C SER A 286 -10.04 4.05 10.02
N GLN A 287 -10.37 4.98 10.91
CA GLN A 287 -11.20 4.64 12.06
C GLN A 287 -12.55 4.03 11.65
N GLN A 288 -13.21 4.62 10.64
CA GLN A 288 -14.46 4.09 10.11
C GLN A 288 -14.28 2.70 9.48
N GLY A 289 -13.20 2.50 8.73
CA GLY A 289 -12.86 1.22 8.12
C GLY A 289 -12.65 0.15 9.20
N ALA A 290 -11.96 0.48 10.30
CA ALA A 290 -11.72 -0.46 11.39
C ALA A 290 -13.01 -0.91 12.06
N ARG A 291 -13.98 0.01 12.24
CA ARG A 291 -15.32 -0.35 12.76
C ARG A 291 -16.07 -1.28 11.82
N LYS A 292 -16.08 -0.98 10.51
CA LYS A 292 -16.73 -1.83 9.49
C LYS A 292 -16.10 -3.23 9.43
N LEU A 293 -14.77 -3.31 9.46
CA LEU A 293 -14.02 -4.57 9.45
C LEU A 293 -14.22 -5.38 10.74
N LEU A 294 -14.26 -4.74 11.92
CA LEU A 294 -14.59 -5.43 13.18
C LEU A 294 -16.02 -5.97 13.19
N TRP A 295 -16.98 -5.21 12.65
CA TRP A 295 -18.33 -5.70 12.49
C TRP A 295 -18.35 -6.95 11.60
N GLN A 296 -17.78 -6.85 10.40
CA GLN A 296 -17.81 -7.93 9.42
C GLN A 296 -17.05 -9.18 9.90
N PHE A 297 -15.79 -9.01 10.34
CA PHE A 297 -14.88 -10.13 10.59
C PHE A 297 -14.66 -10.45 12.07
N GLY A 298 -15.11 -9.58 12.96
CA GLY A 298 -15.12 -9.83 14.39
C GLY A 298 -16.45 -10.38 14.91
N LEU A 299 -17.56 -10.15 14.19
CA LEU A 299 -18.91 -10.52 14.66
C LEU A 299 -19.72 -11.35 13.66
N GLN A 300 -19.61 -11.09 12.35
CA GLN A 300 -20.49 -11.74 11.35
C GLN A 300 -19.89 -13.01 10.75
N THR A 301 -18.70 -12.93 10.15
CA THR A 301 -18.19 -14.00 9.27
C THR A 301 -16.71 -14.29 9.45
N LEU A 302 -16.34 -15.54 9.25
CA LEU A 302 -14.95 -15.98 9.15
C LEU A 302 -14.88 -17.20 8.23
N THR A 303 -14.24 -17.07 7.06
CA THR A 303 -14.33 -18.06 5.97
C THR A 303 -12.97 -18.60 5.54
N THR A 304 -11.97 -17.73 5.42
CA THR A 304 -10.64 -18.05 4.88
C THR A 304 -9.56 -17.16 5.52
N GLY A 305 -8.34 -17.15 4.99
CA GLY A 305 -7.25 -16.28 5.45
C GLY A 305 -7.64 -14.79 5.48
N TRP A 306 -7.04 -14.03 6.41
CA TRP A 306 -7.35 -12.62 6.62
C TRP A 306 -7.21 -11.78 5.33
N ASP A 307 -6.13 -12.00 4.60
CA ASP A 307 -5.84 -11.34 3.33
C ASP A 307 -6.94 -11.56 2.29
N LEU A 308 -7.38 -12.81 2.13
CA LEU A 308 -8.44 -13.17 1.18
C LEU A 308 -9.81 -12.65 1.61
N MET A 309 -10.09 -12.63 2.92
CA MET A 309 -11.33 -12.02 3.43
C MET A 309 -11.34 -10.51 3.22
N LEU A 310 -10.22 -9.82 3.47
CA LEU A 310 -10.07 -8.38 3.25
C LEU A 310 -10.22 -8.04 1.76
N ARG A 311 -9.64 -8.87 0.88
CA ARG A 311 -9.82 -8.76 -0.57
C ARG A 311 -11.29 -8.85 -0.93
N ASP A 312 -11.95 -9.93 -0.53
CA ASP A 312 -13.34 -10.20 -0.90
C ASP A 312 -14.27 -9.09 -0.36
N TRP A 313 -13.92 -8.46 0.76
CA TRP A 313 -14.60 -7.27 1.28
C TRP A 313 -14.39 -6.05 0.40
N CYS A 314 -13.15 -5.71 0.06
CA CYS A 314 -12.86 -4.62 -0.86
C CYS A 314 -13.48 -4.83 -2.25
N ASP A 315 -13.61 -6.08 -2.71
CA ASP A 315 -14.25 -6.46 -3.97
C ASP A 315 -15.79 -6.52 -3.85
N GLY A 316 -16.36 -6.21 -2.68
CA GLY A 316 -17.82 -6.11 -2.48
C GLY A 316 -18.57 -7.44 -2.43
N PHE A 317 -17.90 -8.55 -2.10
CA PHE A 317 -18.54 -9.88 -1.96
C PHE A 317 -19.26 -10.09 -0.63
N TYR A 318 -19.06 -9.21 0.36
CA TYR A 318 -19.83 -9.23 1.60
C TYR A 318 -21.00 -8.24 1.50
N PRO A 319 -22.25 -8.71 1.60
CA PRO A 319 -23.40 -7.83 1.56
C PRO A 319 -23.38 -6.89 2.77
N ALA A 320 -23.85 -5.65 2.59
CA ALA A 320 -24.18 -4.77 3.70
C ALA A 320 -25.36 -5.39 4.45
N SER A 321 -25.08 -6.18 5.49
CA SER A 321 -26.03 -6.84 6.42
C SER A 321 -27.42 -7.15 5.84
N GLU A 322 -27.67 -8.42 5.49
CA GLU A 322 -29.03 -8.94 5.28
C GLU A 322 -29.87 -8.67 6.54
N GLY A 323 -30.66 -7.60 6.50
CA GLY A 323 -31.36 -7.09 7.69
C GLY A 323 -31.68 -5.60 7.63
N ALA A 324 -30.97 -4.81 6.82
CA ALA A 324 -31.47 -3.52 6.40
C ALA A 324 -32.51 -3.76 5.31
N ARG A 325 -33.81 -3.66 5.62
CA ARG A 325 -34.83 -3.60 4.57
C ARG A 325 -34.51 -2.41 3.67
N GLU A 326 -34.82 -2.50 2.38
CA GLU A 326 -34.80 -1.34 1.48
C GLU A 326 -35.63 -0.17 2.05
N ASP A 327 -36.57 -0.46 2.95
CA ASP A 327 -37.47 0.47 3.63
C ASP A 327 -36.96 0.99 4.99
N ASP A 328 -35.85 0.46 5.56
CA ASP A 328 -35.35 0.89 6.89
C ASP A 328 -34.47 2.16 6.80
N PHE A 329 -34.24 2.69 5.60
CA PHE A 329 -33.69 4.03 5.35
C PHE A 329 -34.79 4.95 4.83
N GLU A 330 -35.87 5.08 5.60
CA GLU A 330 -36.79 6.20 5.48
C GLU A 330 -35.96 7.48 5.64
N ASP A 331 -36.02 8.38 4.64
CA ASP A 331 -35.33 9.67 4.56
C ASP A 331 -34.92 10.24 5.93
N ASP A 332 -33.71 9.89 6.38
CA ASP A 332 -33.05 10.69 7.41
C ASP A 332 -32.83 12.05 6.74
N ALA A 333 -33.61 13.03 7.19
CA ALA A 333 -33.66 14.42 6.74
C ALA A 333 -32.33 15.19 6.98
N ALA A 334 -31.22 14.46 7.04
CA ALA A 334 -29.84 14.91 7.15
C ALA A 334 -28.95 14.39 6.01
N GLY A 335 -29.48 13.93 4.87
CA GLY A 335 -28.73 13.89 3.59
C GLY A 335 -27.44 13.04 3.51
N GLU A 336 -27.08 12.26 4.53
CA GLU A 336 -25.93 11.35 4.52
C GLU A 336 -26.36 9.99 3.96
N GLN A 337 -26.46 9.88 2.63
CA GLN A 337 -26.44 8.56 1.99
C GLN A 337 -25.05 7.94 2.17
N GLY A 338 -24.86 7.20 3.26
CA GLY A 338 -23.63 6.44 3.49
C GLY A 338 -23.33 5.52 2.31
N ARG A 339 -22.07 5.49 1.84
CA ARG A 339 -21.67 4.62 0.73
C ARG A 339 -21.96 3.15 1.08
N LYS A 340 -22.67 2.46 0.18
CA LYS A 340 -23.01 1.03 0.29
C LYS A 340 -21.78 0.11 0.21
N HIS A 341 -20.68 0.59 -0.37
CA HIS A 341 -19.48 -0.20 -0.65
C HIS A 341 -18.23 0.38 0.01
N PRO A 342 -17.25 -0.47 0.35
CA PRO A 342 -16.02 -0.03 0.95
C PRO A 342 -15.15 0.75 -0.03
N MET A 343 -14.50 1.80 0.45
CA MET A 343 -13.54 2.56 -0.33
C MET A 343 -12.12 2.00 -0.10
N CYS A 344 -11.68 1.14 -1.02
CA CYS A 344 -10.36 0.52 -1.00
C CYS A 344 -9.49 1.00 -2.16
N VAL A 345 -8.30 1.53 -1.88
CA VAL A 345 -7.35 2.04 -2.89
C VAL A 345 -6.03 1.31 -2.77
N THR A 346 -5.43 0.93 -3.88
CA THR A 346 -4.14 0.22 -3.95
C THR A 346 -3.15 0.93 -4.88
N VAL A 347 -1.91 0.43 -4.92
CA VAL A 347 -0.83 0.93 -5.76
C VAL A 347 0.04 -0.20 -6.29
N GLN A 348 0.26 -0.21 -7.61
CA GLN A 348 1.15 -1.16 -8.29
C GLN A 348 2.36 -0.43 -8.90
N PRO A 349 3.59 -0.90 -8.69
CA PRO A 349 3.96 -1.99 -7.78
C PRO A 349 3.75 -1.57 -6.31
N PRO A 350 3.67 -2.53 -5.37
CA PRO A 350 3.45 -2.23 -3.96
C PRO A 350 4.60 -1.40 -3.37
N LEU A 351 4.30 -0.55 -2.36
CA LEU A 351 5.29 0.28 -1.65
C LEU A 351 6.01 -0.51 -0.56
N PHE A 352 5.30 -1.47 0.03
CA PHE A 352 5.84 -2.43 0.98
C PHE A 352 5.76 -3.82 0.37
N SER A 353 6.81 -4.61 0.51
CA SER A 353 6.88 -5.93 -0.10
C SER A 353 7.41 -6.93 0.90
N HIS A 354 7.22 -8.22 0.59
CA HIS A 354 7.69 -9.29 1.44
C HIS A 354 9.22 -9.39 1.36
N HIS A 355 9.89 -9.40 2.50
CA HIS A 355 11.32 -9.66 2.57
C HIS A 355 11.60 -11.14 2.76
N TYR A 356 12.14 -11.75 1.71
CA TYR A 356 12.65 -13.11 1.77
C TYR A 356 14.08 -13.07 2.31
N GLY A 357 14.26 -13.17 3.63
CA GLY A 357 15.58 -13.27 4.27
C GLY A 357 16.22 -14.67 4.17
N ARG A 358 17.50 -14.80 4.55
CA ARG A 358 18.16 -16.11 4.63
C ARG A 358 17.42 -17.04 5.58
N GLY A 359 17.09 -18.24 5.11
CA GLY A 359 16.33 -19.21 5.89
C GLY A 359 14.88 -18.81 6.14
N ALA A 360 14.32 -17.85 5.38
CA ALA A 360 12.93 -17.40 5.53
C ALA A 360 11.94 -18.58 5.56
N ALA A 361 11.29 -18.70 6.71
CA ALA A 361 10.15 -19.55 6.95
C ALA A 361 9.16 -18.74 7.80
N SER A 362 7.87 -18.96 7.55
CA SER A 362 6.79 -18.39 8.34
C SER A 362 6.31 -19.43 9.34
N ASP A 363 6.05 -18.99 10.57
CA ASP A 363 5.63 -19.86 11.68
C ASP A 363 4.12 -19.88 11.86
N ILE A 364 3.39 -19.03 11.11
CA ILE A 364 1.92 -18.98 11.12
C ILE A 364 1.38 -19.74 9.90
N MET A 365 1.85 -19.39 8.71
CA MET A 365 1.41 -19.96 7.43
C MET A 365 2.59 -20.09 6.49
N ALA A 366 2.81 -21.25 5.88
CA ALA A 366 3.94 -21.46 4.96
C ALA A 366 4.07 -20.26 3.98
N PRO A 367 5.27 -19.70 3.79
CA PRO A 367 5.44 -18.60 2.86
C PRO A 367 4.87 -19.04 1.51
N GLY A 368 4.06 -18.19 0.88
CA GLY A 368 3.26 -18.48 -0.33
C GLY A 368 4.06 -18.89 -1.58
N GLY A 369 5.34 -19.21 -1.43
CA GLY A 369 6.14 -19.92 -2.41
C GLY A 369 7.11 -20.83 -1.68
N GLY A 370 6.76 -22.11 -1.51
CA GLY A 370 7.63 -23.17 -0.99
C GLY A 370 8.93 -23.43 -1.78
N PHE A 371 9.33 -22.49 -2.62
CA PHE A 371 10.42 -22.56 -3.59
C PHE A 371 11.37 -21.36 -3.53
N VAL A 372 11.18 -20.39 -2.62
CA VAL A 372 12.14 -19.29 -2.51
C VAL A 372 13.50 -19.84 -2.08
N ASN A 373 14.53 -19.49 -2.84
CA ASN A 373 15.90 -19.92 -2.56
C ASN A 373 16.31 -19.37 -1.19
N ARG A 374 16.34 -20.25 -0.18
CA ARG A 374 16.65 -19.92 1.22
C ARG A 374 18.04 -19.31 1.42
N GLU A 375 18.91 -19.38 0.42
CA GLU A 375 20.27 -18.83 0.46
C GLU A 375 20.35 -17.40 -0.09
N LYS A 376 19.35 -16.94 -0.85
CA LYS A 376 19.35 -15.63 -1.49
C LYS A 376 18.29 -14.73 -0.86
N GLU A 377 18.75 -13.61 -0.32
CA GLU A 377 17.85 -12.59 0.19
C GLU A 377 17.30 -11.75 -0.94
N MET A 378 16.02 -11.42 -0.87
CA MET A 378 15.42 -10.47 -1.79
C MET A 378 14.18 -9.80 -1.22
N THR A 379 13.91 -8.59 -1.68
CA THR A 379 12.64 -7.89 -1.49
C THR A 379 12.08 -7.57 -2.88
N PRO A 380 11.14 -8.37 -3.42
CA PRO A 380 10.57 -8.14 -4.75
C PRO A 380 9.94 -6.76 -4.86
N TYR A 381 9.82 -6.23 -6.08
CA TYR A 381 9.33 -4.87 -6.39
C TYR A 381 10.17 -3.70 -5.83
N VAL A 382 10.98 -3.92 -4.80
CA VAL A 382 11.77 -2.87 -4.15
C VAL A 382 13.14 -2.77 -4.80
N ARG A 383 13.57 -1.53 -5.03
CA ARG A 383 14.86 -1.19 -5.67
C ARG A 383 15.99 -1.08 -4.66
N GLN A 384 15.79 -0.25 -3.63
CA GLN A 384 16.74 -0.04 -2.53
C GLN A 384 16.12 -0.48 -1.22
N SER A 385 16.06 -1.79 -1.00
CA SER A 385 15.48 -2.38 0.21
C SER A 385 16.22 -1.94 1.46
N VAL A 386 15.47 -1.56 2.51
CA VAL A 386 16.04 -1.22 3.81
C VAL A 386 16.70 -2.43 4.44
N ARG A 387 16.05 -3.60 4.45
CA ARG A 387 16.63 -4.83 5.03
C ARG A 387 17.89 -5.30 4.31
N LEU A 388 17.91 -5.31 2.97
CA LEU A 388 19.10 -5.69 2.20
C LEU A 388 20.24 -4.67 2.32
N ASN A 389 19.93 -3.42 2.68
CA ASN A 389 20.93 -2.37 2.90
C ASN A 389 21.21 -2.11 4.38
N MET A 390 20.68 -2.91 5.31
CA MET A 390 20.67 -2.61 6.74
C MET A 390 22.10 -2.39 7.30
N GLU A 391 23.04 -3.28 6.99
CA GLU A 391 24.45 -3.10 7.40
C GLU A 391 25.05 -1.81 6.83
N ARG A 392 24.72 -1.47 5.58
CA ARG A 392 25.25 -0.28 4.90
C ARG A 392 24.71 0.98 5.56
N LEU A 393 23.40 1.03 5.80
CA LEU A 393 22.72 2.17 6.41
C LEU A 393 23.19 2.41 7.85
N VAL A 394 23.37 1.35 8.65
CA VAL A 394 23.96 1.45 9.99
C VAL A 394 25.36 2.06 9.96
N ARG A 395 26.14 1.77 8.92
CA ARG A 395 27.50 2.32 8.73
C ARG A 395 27.52 3.70 8.06
N GLY A 396 26.36 4.30 7.81
CA GLY A 396 26.25 5.58 7.08
C GLY A 396 26.67 5.50 5.62
N LEU A 397 26.66 4.30 5.02
CA LEU A 397 26.98 4.09 3.62
C LEU A 397 25.73 4.22 2.76
N ALA A 398 25.90 4.71 1.53
CA ALA A 398 24.81 4.80 0.57
C ALA A 398 24.18 3.41 0.28
N PRO A 399 22.85 3.31 0.16
CA PRO A 399 22.19 2.07 -0.21
C PRO A 399 22.58 1.63 -1.63
N ARG A 400 22.41 0.34 -1.91
CA ARG A 400 22.62 -0.29 -3.21
C ARG A 400 21.29 -0.76 -3.77
N GLU A 401 21.18 -0.60 -5.08
CA GLU A 401 20.14 -1.21 -5.89
C GLU A 401 20.28 -2.74 -5.86
N GLN A 402 19.16 -3.42 -5.66
CA GLN A 402 19.10 -4.89 -5.68
C GLN A 402 19.27 -5.44 -7.11
N TRP A 403 18.77 -4.72 -8.11
CA TRP A 403 18.64 -5.21 -9.49
C TRP A 403 19.76 -4.76 -10.42
N GLY A 404 20.70 -3.93 -9.96
CA GLY A 404 21.82 -3.46 -10.78
C GLY A 404 21.45 -2.51 -11.92
N GLU A 405 20.19 -2.05 -11.97
CA GLU A 405 19.67 -1.14 -12.99
C GLU A 405 20.17 0.29 -12.77
N LYS A 406 20.64 0.95 -13.83
CA LYS A 406 20.89 2.40 -13.80
C LYS A 406 19.57 3.14 -13.91
N SER A 407 19.43 4.27 -13.21
CA SER A 407 18.29 5.16 -13.39
C SER A 407 18.29 5.73 -14.82
N GLY A 408 17.42 5.24 -15.70
CA GLY A 408 17.20 5.76 -17.07
C GLY A 408 17.49 4.81 -18.23
N GLU A 409 17.71 3.51 -17.98
CA GLU A 409 17.55 2.42 -18.98
C GLU A 409 16.19 1.77 -18.77
#